data_AF-A0AA35TWG3-F1
#
_entry.id   AF-A0AA35TWG3-F1
#
_cell.length_a   1.000
_cell.length_b   1.000
_cell.length_c   1.000
_cell.angle_alpha   90.00
_cell.angle_beta   90.00
_cell.angle_gamma   90.00
#
_symmetry.space_group_name_H-M   'P 1'
#
loop_
_entity.id
_entity.type
_entity.pdbx_description
1 polymer ?
#
loop_
_entity_poly.entity_id
_entity_poly.type
_entity_poly.pdbx_seq_one_letter_code
_entity_poly.pdbx_strand_id
1 'polypeptide(L)'
;MAGRLARSLLQRRFGSSLQRLPVRLASGEAYVPEKPPVEGKTENMKLVHAINNALDIAMETDSTAAIFGEDVGFGGVFRCSANLRDKYGSNRVFTCTIQVT
;
A
#
# COMPACT_ATOMS: atom_id res chain seq x y z
N MET A 1 7.35 0.19 66.06
CA MET A 1 6.00 0.07 65.43
C MET A 1 5.74 1.34 64.64
N ALA A 2 5.23 1.41 63.42
CA ALA A 2 4.85 0.46 62.36
C ALA A 2 4.62 1.38 61.13
N GLY A 3 5.04 1.01 59.91
CA GLY A 3 4.70 1.84 58.74
C GLY A 3 5.66 1.90 57.55
N ARG A 4 6.73 1.09 57.46
CA ARG A 4 7.54 0.95 56.23
C ARG A 4 6.93 -0.01 55.18
N LEU A 5 5.62 -0.24 55.18
CA LEU A 5 4.99 -1.32 54.41
C LEU A 5 3.60 -0.93 53.87
N ALA A 6 3.53 0.10 53.03
CA ALA A 6 2.30 0.40 52.27
C ALA A 6 2.60 0.80 50.81
N ARG A 7 3.65 0.23 50.21
CA ARG A 7 3.93 0.35 48.77
C ARG A 7 3.94 -0.98 48.00
N SER A 8 3.38 -2.07 48.55
CA SER A 8 3.46 -3.39 47.91
C SER A 8 2.15 -4.18 47.82
N LEU A 9 0.98 -3.54 48.01
CA LEU A 9 -0.32 -4.24 47.99
C LEU A 9 -1.33 -3.69 46.97
N LEU A 10 -0.85 -2.98 45.93
CA LEU A 10 -1.64 -2.66 44.73
C LEU A 10 -1.02 -3.27 43.46
N GLN A 11 -0.34 -4.41 43.59
CA GLN A 11 0.29 -5.08 42.44
C GLN A 11 0.13 -6.61 42.50
N ARG A 12 -0.96 -7.07 43.11
CA ARG A 12 -1.31 -8.50 43.21
C ARG A 12 -2.82 -8.74 43.06
N ARG A 13 -3.33 -8.51 41.85
CA ARG A 13 -4.42 -9.31 41.26
C ARG A 13 -4.14 -9.54 39.77
N PHE A 14 -2.94 -10.06 39.49
CA PHE A 14 -2.73 -10.88 38.29
C PHE A 14 -3.40 -12.22 38.57
N GLY A 15 -4.50 -12.48 37.88
CA GLY A 15 -5.29 -13.70 38.05
C GLY A 15 -6.49 -13.72 37.12
N SER A 16 -6.25 -14.23 35.92
CA SER A 16 -7.17 -15.07 35.13
C SER A 16 -8.60 -14.58 34.93
N SER A 17 -8.92 -14.08 33.73
CA SER A 17 -10.16 -14.47 33.04
C SER A 17 -10.16 -13.93 31.61
N LEU A 18 -10.18 -14.87 30.68
CA LEU A 18 -10.42 -14.70 29.25
C LEU A 18 -11.60 -13.76 28.96
N GLN A 19 -11.34 -12.67 28.26
CA GLN A 19 -12.23 -12.27 27.17
C GLN A 19 -11.34 -11.90 25.97
N ARG A 20 -10.88 -12.95 25.25
CA ARG A 20 -10.56 -12.81 23.84
C ARG A 20 -11.84 -12.30 23.18
N LEU A 21 -11.85 -11.01 22.84
CA LEU A 21 -12.78 -10.54 21.82
C LEU A 21 -12.54 -11.42 20.59
N PRO A 22 -13.59 -11.87 19.87
CA PRO A 22 -13.40 -12.61 18.64
C PRO A 22 -12.77 -11.64 17.65
N VAL A 23 -11.44 -11.59 17.62
CA VAL A 23 -10.72 -11.10 16.45
C VAL A 23 -11.18 -12.07 15.37
N ARG A 24 -12.10 -11.62 14.51
CA ARG A 24 -12.37 -12.30 13.25
C ARG A 24 -11.00 -12.49 12.64
N LEU A 25 -10.50 -13.73 12.67
CA LEU A 25 -9.22 -14.07 12.09
C LEU A 25 -9.45 -13.97 10.58
N ALA A 26 -9.33 -12.76 10.05
CA ALA A 26 -9.14 -12.59 8.63
C ALA A 26 -7.84 -13.33 8.34
N SER A 27 -7.92 -14.42 7.59
CA SER A 27 -6.77 -15.23 7.16
C SER A 27 -5.84 -14.48 6.19
N GLY A 28 -6.00 -13.16 6.05
CA GLY A 28 -5.14 -12.31 5.25
C GLY A 28 -3.93 -11.92 6.09
N GLU A 29 -2.75 -12.34 5.66
CA GLU A 29 -1.50 -11.86 6.25
C GLU A 29 -1.39 -10.35 6.05
N ALA A 30 -1.06 -9.64 7.13
CA ALA A 30 -0.74 -8.22 7.03
C ALA A 30 0.64 -8.06 6.39
N TYR A 31 0.73 -7.26 5.32
CA TYR A 31 2.02 -6.95 4.71
C TYR A 31 2.91 -6.19 5.69
N VAL A 32 4.05 -6.78 6.05
CA VAL A 32 5.10 -6.14 6.85
C VAL A 32 6.35 -6.04 5.96
N PRO A 33 6.87 -4.84 5.70
CA PRO A 33 8.08 -4.69 4.90
C PRO A 33 9.28 -5.27 5.64
N GLU A 34 10.00 -6.19 5.01
CA GLU A 34 11.21 -6.82 5.58
C GLU A 34 12.40 -5.84 5.63
N LYS A 35 12.46 -4.90 4.68
CA LYS A 35 13.57 -3.98 4.51
C LYS A 35 13.18 -2.56 4.99
N PRO A 36 14.05 -1.86 5.74
CA PRO A 36 13.80 -0.47 6.07
C PRO A 36 13.75 0.41 4.81
N PRO A 37 13.06 1.56 4.87
CA PRO A 37 13.00 2.50 3.76
C PRO A 37 14.40 2.88 3.27
N VAL A 38 14.55 2.96 1.94
CA VAL A 38 15.80 3.38 1.29
C VAL A 38 16.13 4.84 1.63
N GLU A 39 17.42 5.19 1.63
CA GLU A 39 17.87 6.56 1.90
C GLU A 39 17.34 7.52 0.82
N GLY A 40 16.62 8.57 1.24
CA GLY A 40 16.04 9.57 0.35
C GLY A 40 14.70 10.12 0.86
N LYS A 41 14.07 11.01 0.07
CA LYS A 41 12.70 11.46 0.35
C LYS A 41 11.73 10.32 -0.01
N THR A 42 11.13 9.69 1.00
CA THR A 42 10.15 8.62 0.83
C THR A 42 8.76 9.06 1.26
N GLU A 43 7.72 8.55 0.59
CA GLU A 43 6.32 8.79 0.95
C GLU A 43 5.59 7.46 1.15
N ASN A 44 4.67 7.40 2.12
CA ASN A 44 3.86 6.20 2.35
C ASN A 44 2.74 6.16 1.31
N MET A 45 2.75 5.12 0.46
CA MET A 45 1.79 4.96 -0.62
C MET A 45 1.35 3.51 -0.79
N LYS A 46 0.12 3.31 -1.27
CA LYS A 46 -0.38 1.99 -1.67
C LYS A 46 0.35 1.53 -2.93
N LEU A 47 0.45 0.23 -3.14
CA LEU A 47 1.14 -0.36 -4.30
C LEU A 47 0.65 0.21 -5.65
N VAL A 48 -0.66 0.41 -5.81
CA VAL A 48 -1.25 1.00 -7.02
C VAL A 48 -0.71 2.41 -7.29
N HIS A 49 -0.56 3.22 -6.25
CA HIS A 49 0.00 4.57 -6.37
C HIS A 49 1.50 4.53 -6.64
N ALA A 50 2.23 3.58 -6.05
CA ALA A 50 3.65 3.38 -6.34
C ALA A 50 3.89 3.03 -7.81
N ILE A 51 3.07 2.13 -8.37
CA ILE A 51 3.14 1.76 -9.79
C ILE A 51 2.79 2.97 -10.67
N ASN A 52 1.72 3.71 -10.33
CA ASN A 52 1.35 4.91 -11.07
C ASN A 52 2.45 5.97 -11.08
N ASN A 53 3.09 6.21 -9.93
CA ASN A 53 4.20 7.15 -9.81
C ASN A 53 5.42 6.72 -10.64
N ALA A 54 5.75 5.42 -10.62
CA ALA A 54 6.84 4.88 -11.44
C ALA A 54 6.57 5.06 -12.95
N LEU A 55 5.33 4.82 -13.39
CA LEU A 55 4.93 5.03 -14.79
C LEU A 55 4.98 6.52 -15.17
N ASP A 56 4.59 7.40 -14.26
CA ASP A 56 4.65 8.85 -14.44
C ASP A 56 6.10 9.32 -14.65
N ILE A 57 7.01 8.91 -13.78
CA ILE A 57 8.44 9.20 -13.88
C ILE A 57 9.02 8.66 -15.19
N ALA A 58 8.67 7.44 -15.57
CA ALA A 58 9.16 6.83 -16.82
C ALA A 58 8.72 7.63 -18.05
N MET A 59 7.46 8.05 -18.12
CA MET A 59 6.93 8.83 -19.24
C MET A 59 7.39 10.30 -19.26
N GLU A 60 7.75 10.86 -18.10
CA GLU A 60 8.37 12.18 -17.99
C GLU A 60 9.85 12.16 -18.40
N THR A 61 10.58 11.10 -18.02
CA THR A 61 12.02 10.96 -18.32
C THR A 61 12.26 10.62 -19.79
N ASP A 62 11.43 9.75 -20.37
CA ASP A 62 11.55 9.32 -21.76
C ASP A 62 10.32 9.77 -22.57
N SER A 63 10.56 10.61 -23.58
CA SER A 63 9.51 11.12 -24.48
C SER A 63 8.99 10.07 -25.46
N THR A 64 9.72 8.97 -25.65
CA THR A 64 9.34 7.85 -26.53
C THR A 64 8.54 6.76 -25.82
N ALA A 65 8.52 6.77 -24.48
CA ALA A 65 7.78 5.79 -23.70
C ALA A 65 6.27 5.84 -24.02
N ALA A 66 5.64 4.69 -24.16
CA ALA A 66 4.20 4.55 -24.39
C ALA A 66 3.64 3.42 -23.53
N ILE A 67 2.39 3.56 -23.11
CA ILE A 67 1.67 2.56 -22.32
C ILE A 67 0.50 2.04 -23.16
N PHE A 68 0.51 0.74 -23.40
CA PHE A 68 -0.50 0.04 -24.19
C PHE A 68 -0.94 -1.24 -23.50
N GLY A 69 -2.18 -1.66 -23.77
CA GLY A 69 -2.77 -2.88 -23.20
C GLY A 69 -4.29 -2.82 -23.21
N GLU A 70 -4.93 -3.85 -22.68
CA GLU A 70 -6.38 -3.89 -22.46
C GLU A 70 -6.78 -2.93 -21.33
N ASP A 71 -7.84 -2.14 -21.54
CA ASP A 71 -8.41 -1.18 -20.59
C ASP A 71 -7.46 -0.12 -19.98
N VAL A 72 -6.25 0.04 -20.52
CA VAL A 72 -5.26 1.02 -20.03
C VAL A 72 -5.76 2.46 -20.15
N GLY A 73 -6.49 2.78 -21.23
CA GLY A 73 -6.95 4.13 -21.55
C GLY A 73 -7.98 4.73 -20.59
N PHE A 74 -8.58 3.94 -19.70
CA PHE A 74 -9.48 4.42 -18.63
C PHE A 74 -8.83 4.35 -17.23
N GLY A 75 -7.55 3.97 -17.18
CA GLY A 75 -6.79 3.78 -15.94
C GLY A 75 -6.53 2.33 -15.57
N GLY A 76 -6.98 1.36 -16.37
CA GLY A 76 -6.85 -0.07 -16.11
C GLY A 76 -7.80 -0.57 -15.01
N VAL A 77 -8.05 -1.89 -15.01
CA VAL A 77 -8.94 -2.54 -14.02
C VAL A 77 -8.45 -2.33 -12.57
N PHE A 78 -7.14 -2.25 -12.38
CA PHE A 78 -6.49 -2.02 -11.07
C PHE A 78 -6.20 -0.54 -10.77
N ARG A 79 -6.58 0.40 -11.66
CA ARG A 79 -6.34 1.85 -11.52
C ARG A 79 -4.87 2.27 -11.49
N CYS A 80 -3.96 1.46 -12.00
CA CYS A 80 -2.53 1.78 -12.05
C CYS A 80 -2.17 2.87 -13.08
N SER A 81 -2.94 3.02 -14.16
CA SER A 81 -2.68 4.03 -15.21
C SER A 81 -3.64 5.23 -15.16
N ALA A 82 -4.29 5.44 -14.00
CA ALA A 82 -5.24 6.54 -13.82
C ALA A 82 -4.58 7.89 -14.10
N ASN A 83 -5.31 8.79 -14.78
CA ASN A 83 -4.92 10.16 -15.14
C ASN A 83 -3.68 10.30 -16.06
N LEU A 84 -2.97 9.21 -16.38
CA LEU A 84 -1.81 9.27 -17.28
C LEU A 84 -2.21 9.60 -18.72
N ARG A 85 -3.37 9.13 -19.18
CA ARG A 85 -3.90 9.48 -20.50
C ARG A 85 -4.22 10.96 -20.63
N ASP A 86 -4.77 11.57 -19.58
CA ASP A 86 -5.09 13.00 -19.60
C ASP A 86 -3.82 13.86 -19.56
N LYS A 87 -2.77 13.39 -18.88
CA LYS A 87 -1.47 14.08 -18.78
C LYS A 87 -0.62 13.97 -20.05
N TYR A 88 -0.53 12.78 -20.66
CA TYR A 88 0.39 12.49 -21.78
C TYR A 88 -0.32 12.33 -23.14
N GLY A 89 -1.65 12.39 -23.16
CA GLY A 89 -2.48 12.27 -24.35
C GLY A 89 -2.72 10.84 -24.82
N SER A 90 -3.72 10.69 -25.69
CA SER A 90 -4.10 9.42 -26.30
C SER A 90 -3.04 8.83 -27.25
N ASN A 91 -2.06 9.62 -27.66
CA ASN A 91 -0.98 9.17 -28.55
C ASN A 91 0.02 8.26 -27.83
N ARG A 92 0.16 8.43 -26.51
CA ARG A 92 1.13 7.69 -25.67
C ARG A 92 0.46 6.68 -24.75
N VAL A 93 -0.79 6.92 -24.36
CA VAL A 93 -1.56 6.00 -23.50
C VAL A 93 -2.84 5.60 -24.23
N PHE A 94 -2.85 4.39 -24.78
CA PHE A 94 -3.98 3.90 -25.57
C PHE A 94 -4.32 2.44 -25.23
N THR A 95 -5.61 2.13 -25.35
CA THR A 95 -6.09 0.77 -25.21
C THR A 95 -5.87 0.05 -26.54
N CYS A 96 -5.18 -1.09 -26.53
CA CYS A 96 -5.10 -1.96 -27.71
C CYS A 96 -6.30 -2.91 -27.74
N THR A 97 -6.73 -3.29 -28.94
CA THR A 97 -7.73 -4.35 -29.10
C THR A 97 -7.22 -5.67 -28.51
N ILE A 98 -8.11 -6.43 -27.88
CA ILE A 98 -7.80 -7.75 -27.34
C ILE A 98 -7.56 -8.69 -28.52
N GLN A 99 -6.29 -8.99 -28.81
CA GLN A 99 -5.92 -10.16 -29.61
C GLN A 99 -5.26 -11.18 -28.70
N VAL A 100 -6.10 -11.95 -28.01
CA VAL A 100 -5.71 -13.24 -27.44
C VAL A 100 -6.26 -14.30 -28.39
N THR A 101 -5.65 -14.40 -29.58
CA THR A 101 -5.83 -15.47 -30.56
C THR A 101 -4.53 -15.64 -31.33
#